data_AF-A0A2L0TT77-F1
#
_entry.id   AF-A0A2L0TT77-F1
#
_cell.length_a   1.000
_cell.length_b   1.000
_cell.length_c   1.000
_cell.angle_alpha   90.00
_cell.angle_beta   90.00
_cell.angle_gamma   90.00
#
_symmetry.space_group_name_H-M   'P 1'
#
loop_
_entity.id
_entity.type
_entity.pdbx_description
1 polymer ?
#
loop_
_entity_poly.entity_id
_entity_poly.type
_entity_poly.pdbx_seq_one_letter_code
_entity_poly.pdbx_strand_id
1 'polypeptide(L)'
;MKTLCLRWLQTPFQIALLAAIWLLADIAVRTLHLPLPANLTGMLLLLVCILLGVVKAQWFSAGARWLLAEMLLFFVPAVVAVVNYQELLLQEGWRIMVVLIVSTVLVLGTTALVVDRVYRLELKLARRSRRHV
;
A
#
# COMPACT_ATOMS: atom_id res chain seq x y z
N MET A 1 -15.56 3.26 29.43
CA MET A 1 -16.33 4.32 28.73
C MET A 1 -15.48 5.52 28.26
N LYS A 2 -14.59 6.11 29.09
CA LYS A 2 -13.78 7.30 28.69
C LYS A 2 -12.83 7.08 27.49
N THR A 3 -12.31 5.86 27.31
CA THR A 3 -11.39 5.51 26.21
C THR A 3 -12.07 5.30 24.86
N LEU A 4 -13.37 4.99 24.82
CA LEU A 4 -14.13 4.89 23.56
C LEU A 4 -14.41 6.27 22.97
N CYS A 5 -14.87 7.22 23.79
CA CYS A 5 -15.20 8.57 23.34
C CYS A 5 -13.98 9.31 22.74
N LEU A 6 -12.81 9.18 23.38
CA LEU A 6 -11.57 9.79 22.88
C LEU A 6 -11.11 9.19 21.54
N ARG A 7 -11.30 7.87 21.34
CA ARG A 7 -10.94 7.18 20.09
C ARG A 7 -11.81 7.63 18.91
N TRP A 8 -13.10 7.85 19.13
CA TRP A 8 -14.03 8.33 18.11
C TRP A 8 -13.71 9.75 17.60
N LEU A 9 -13.09 10.60 18.43
CA LEU A 9 -12.61 11.91 18.00
C LEU A 9 -11.19 11.85 17.40
N GLN A 10 -10.38 10.88 17.82
CA GLN A 10 -9.02 10.70 17.29
C GLN A 10 -9.00 10.11 15.88
N THR A 11 -9.92 9.21 15.52
CA THR A 11 -9.98 8.60 14.18
C THR A 11 -10.15 9.61 13.04
N PRO A 12 -11.12 10.56 13.06
CA PRO A 12 -11.25 11.55 11.99
C PRO A 12 -10.03 12.46 11.89
N PHE A 13 -9.39 12.80 13.02
CA PHE A 13 -8.15 13.58 13.01
C PHE A 13 -6.99 12.83 12.35
N GLN A 14 -6.83 11.53 12.64
CA GLN A 14 -5.82 10.69 11.98
C GLN A 14 -6.08 10.56 10.48
N ILE A 15 -7.34 10.43 10.07
CA ILE A 15 -7.74 10.38 8.66
C ILE A 15 -7.45 11.72 7.98
N ALA A 16 -7.79 12.85 8.61
CA ALA A 16 -7.48 14.18 8.09
C ALA A 16 -5.96 14.38 7.93
N LEU A 17 -5.15 13.86 8.86
CA LEU A 17 -3.69 13.92 8.76
C LEU A 17 -3.16 13.04 7.61
N LEU A 18 -3.71 11.84 7.41
CA LEU A 18 -3.39 11.01 6.23
C LEU A 18 -3.78 11.71 4.92
N ALA A 19 -4.94 12.35 4.88
CA ALA A 19 -5.39 13.14 3.73
C ALA A 19 -4.48 14.35 3.47
N ALA A 20 -4.02 15.03 4.51
CA ALA A 20 -3.05 16.13 4.40
C ALA A 20 -1.72 15.66 3.81
N ILE A 21 -1.20 14.50 4.25
CA ILE A 21 0.00 13.88 3.68
C ILE A 21 -0.20 13.57 2.19
N TRP A 22 -1.36 13.02 1.83
CA TRP A 22 -1.68 12.75 0.44
C TRP A 22 -1.76 14.04 -0.41
N LEU A 23 -2.36 15.11 0.11
CA LEU A 23 -2.40 16.42 -0.55
C LEU A 23 -1.01 17.01 -0.76
N LEU A 24 -0.14 16.94 0.25
CA LEU A 24 1.25 17.37 0.13
C LEU A 24 1.99 16.56 -0.94
N ALA A 25 1.74 15.25 -1.01
CA ALA A 25 2.31 14.40 -2.03
C ALA A 25 1.78 14.73 -3.44
N ASP A 26 0.49 15.03 -3.59
CA ASP A 26 -0.09 15.47 -4.88
C ASP A 26 0.52 16.79 -5.34
N ILE A 27 0.68 17.77 -4.44
CA ILE A 27 1.37 19.04 -4.73
C ILE A 27 2.83 18.77 -5.13
N ALA A 28 3.53 17.88 -4.43
CA ALA A 28 4.90 17.52 -4.76
C ALA A 28 5.00 16.86 -6.14
N VAL A 29 4.10 15.92 -6.46
CA VAL A 29 4.05 15.26 -7.78
C VAL A 29 3.85 16.28 -8.90
N ARG A 30 2.91 17.22 -8.71
CA ARG A 30 2.60 18.26 -9.70
C ARG A 30 3.73 19.28 -9.87
N THR A 31 4.38 19.70 -8.78
CA THR A 31 5.45 20.71 -8.83
C THR A 31 6.76 20.12 -9.35
N LEU A 32 7.13 18.94 -8.89
CA LEU A 32 8.38 18.25 -9.27
C LEU A 32 8.25 17.40 -10.54
N HIS A 33 7.05 17.33 -11.14
CA HIS A 33 6.76 16.53 -12.34
C HIS A 33 7.18 15.06 -12.18
N LEU A 34 6.91 14.48 -11.01
CA LEU A 34 7.27 13.10 -10.71
C LEU A 34 6.44 12.13 -11.58
N PRO A 35 7.04 11.08 -12.17
CA PRO A 35 6.32 10.06 -12.95
C PRO A 35 5.52 9.08 -12.07
N LEU A 36 5.31 9.41 -10.79
CA LEU A 36 4.68 8.56 -9.79
C LEU A 36 3.32 9.13 -9.41
N PRO A 37 2.32 8.26 -9.15
CA PRO A 37 1.04 8.72 -8.65
C PRO A 37 1.17 9.27 -7.22
N ALA A 38 0.28 10.20 -6.87
CA ALA A 38 0.29 10.88 -5.57
C ALA A 38 0.14 9.91 -4.38
N ASN A 39 -0.61 8.81 -4.53
CA ASN A 39 -0.77 7.80 -3.48
C ASN A 39 0.56 7.12 -3.13
N LEU A 40 1.33 6.69 -4.12
CA LEU A 40 2.63 6.05 -3.92
C LEU A 40 3.65 7.05 -3.38
N THR A 41 3.63 8.28 -3.89
CA THR A 41 4.49 9.36 -3.38
C THR A 41 4.17 9.68 -1.92
N GLY A 42 2.90 9.70 -1.54
CA GLY A 42 2.48 9.88 -0.14
C GLY A 42 2.92 8.75 0.78
N MET A 43 2.89 7.49 0.29
CA MET A 43 3.44 6.35 1.03
C MET A 43 4.95 6.48 1.25
N LEU A 44 5.70 6.90 0.23
CA LEU A 44 7.14 7.15 0.33
C LEU A 44 7.44 8.31 1.28
N LEU A 45 6.68 9.40 1.19
CA LEU A 45 6.83 10.56 2.07
C LEU A 45 6.59 10.18 3.53
N LEU A 46 5.50 9.44 3.81
CA LEU A 46 5.21 8.93 5.15
C LEU A 46 6.32 7.98 5.63
N LEU A 47 6.82 7.09 4.77
CA LEU A 47 7.94 6.21 5.09
C LEU A 47 9.19 7.01 5.48
N VAL A 48 9.55 8.03 4.71
CA VAL A 48 10.69 8.92 5.03
C VAL A 48 10.47 9.62 6.37
N CYS A 49 9.26 10.16 6.63
CA CYS A 49 8.94 10.76 7.92
C CYS A 49 9.05 9.78 9.10
N ILE A 50 8.71 8.51 8.90
CA ILE A 50 8.86 7.45 9.90
C ILE A 50 10.34 7.12 10.12
N LEU A 51 11.13 6.99 9.05
CA LEU A 51 12.57 6.72 9.12
C LEU A 51 13.34 7.85 9.80
N LEU A 52 12.95 9.10 9.57
CA LEU A 52 13.51 10.28 10.23
C LEU A 52 13.04 10.45 11.69
N GLY A 53 12.13 9.60 12.17
CA GLY A 53 11.60 9.65 13.54
C GLY A 53 10.66 10.83 13.81
N VAL A 54 10.30 11.62 12.80
CA VAL A 54 9.38 12.77 12.91
C VAL A 54 7.97 12.29 13.26
N VAL A 55 7.57 11.15 12.70
CA VAL A 55 6.23 10.60 12.88
C VAL A 55 6.30 9.13 13.28
N LYS A 56 5.48 8.71 14.26
CA LYS A 56 5.39 7.31 14.68
C LYS A 56 4.22 6.63 13.98
N ALA A 57 4.43 5.42 13.43
CA ALA A 57 3.38 4.66 12.74
C ALA A 57 2.10 4.45 13.59
N GLN A 58 2.26 4.34 14.92
CA GLN A 58 1.14 4.23 15.86
C GLN A 58 0.17 5.42 15.85
N TRP A 59 0.61 6.59 15.38
CA TRP A 59 -0.22 7.80 15.29
C TRP A 59 -1.35 7.67 14.29
N PHE A 60 -1.23 6.79 13.29
CA PHE A 60 -2.23 6.61 12.24
C PHE A 60 -3.03 5.32 12.38
N SER A 61 -2.67 4.45 13.34
CA SER A 61 -3.18 3.08 13.36
C SER A 61 -4.69 2.98 13.56
N ALA A 62 -5.35 3.91 14.26
CA ALA A 62 -6.79 3.85 14.45
C ALA A 62 -7.53 4.32 13.19
N GLY A 63 -7.13 5.46 12.61
CA GLY A 63 -7.69 5.99 11.38
C GLY A 63 -7.47 5.07 10.17
N ALA A 64 -6.26 4.54 10.00
CA ALA A 64 -5.95 3.59 8.94
C ALA A 64 -6.76 2.29 9.06
N ARG A 65 -6.89 1.72 10.26
CA ARG A 65 -7.73 0.53 10.48
C ARG A 65 -9.21 0.78 10.18
N TRP A 66 -9.71 1.97 10.52
CA TRP A 66 -11.08 2.35 10.23
C TRP A 66 -11.32 2.49 8.72
N LEU A 67 -10.44 3.20 8.00
CA LEU A 67 -10.49 3.28 6.54
C LEU A 67 -10.42 1.89 5.90
N LEU A 68 -9.55 1.02 6.40
CA LEU A 68 -9.42 -0.36 5.94
C LEU A 68 -10.69 -1.19 6.18
N ALA A 69 -11.37 -1.00 7.31
CA ALA A 69 -12.63 -1.69 7.61
C ALA A 69 -13.76 -1.27 6.66
N GLU A 70 -13.78 0.01 6.27
CA GLU A 70 -14.76 0.58 5.33
C GLU A 70 -14.30 0.54 3.86
N MET A 71 -13.26 -0.24 3.51
CA MET A 71 -12.74 -0.33 2.13
C MET A 71 -13.81 -0.69 1.11
N LEU A 72 -14.80 -1.50 1.50
CA LEU A 72 -15.93 -1.85 0.63
C LEU A 72 -16.70 -0.60 0.19
N LEU A 73 -16.94 0.36 1.08
CA LEU A 73 -17.62 1.62 0.75
C LEU A 73 -16.87 2.39 -0.35
N PHE A 74 -15.54 2.43 -0.27
CA PHE A 74 -14.69 3.11 -1.27
C PHE A 74 -14.57 2.33 -2.58
N PHE A 75 -14.81 1.02 -2.59
CA PHE A 75 -14.84 0.22 -3.81
C PHE A 75 -16.14 0.36 -4.59
N VAL A 76 -17.27 0.69 -3.94
CA VAL A 76 -18.56 0.85 -4.62
C VAL A 76 -18.47 1.85 -5.79
N PRO A 77 -17.96 3.09 -5.63
CA PRO A 77 -17.80 4.03 -6.75
C PRO A 77 -16.89 3.49 -7.87
N ALA A 78 -15.80 2.81 -7.52
CA ALA A 78 -14.87 2.25 -8.49
C ALA A 78 -15.54 1.15 -9.33
N VAL A 79 -16.31 0.25 -8.69
CA VAL A 79 -17.06 -0.80 -9.39
C VAL A 79 -18.15 -0.20 -10.28
N VAL A 80 -18.92 0.77 -9.78
CA VAL A 80 -19.95 1.46 -10.57
C VAL A 80 -19.35 2.14 -11.81
N ALA A 81 -18.18 2.78 -11.67
CA ALA A 81 -17.46 3.37 -12.80
C ALA A 81 -17.08 2.33 -13.86
N VAL A 82 -16.67 1.12 -13.45
CA VAL A 82 -16.33 0.02 -14.34
C VAL A 82 -17.56 -0.54 -15.06
N VAL A 83 -18.71 -0.60 -14.40
CA VAL A 83 -19.98 -1.05 -14.99
C VAL A 83 -20.46 -0.14 -16.14
N ASN A 84 -20.07 1.14 -16.15
CA ASN A 84 -20.36 2.01 -17.31
C ASN A 84 -19.62 1.58 -18.60
N TYR A 85 -18.63 0.69 -18.51
CA TYR A 85 -17.89 0.12 -19.64
C TYR A 85 -18.23 -1.37 -19.87
N GLN A 86 -19.49 -1.75 -19.64
CA GLN A 86 -20.00 -3.12 -19.78
C GLN A 86 -19.63 -3.80 -21.10
N GLU A 87 -19.69 -3.10 -22.24
CA GLU A 87 -19.37 -3.67 -23.55
C GLU A 87 -17.91 -4.15 -23.64
N LEU A 88 -16.98 -3.39 -23.07
CA LEU A 88 -15.56 -3.76 -23.00
C LEU A 88 -15.39 -5.03 -22.15
N LEU A 89 -16.09 -5.13 -21.02
CA LEU A 89 -16.02 -6.30 -20.15
C LEU A 89 -16.61 -7.55 -20.79
N LEU A 90 -17.67 -7.42 -21.60
CA LEU A 90 -18.29 -8.54 -22.29
C LEU A 90 -17.36 -9.12 -23.38
N GLN A 91 -16.63 -8.26 -24.10
CA GLN A 91 -15.74 -8.69 -25.18
C GLN A 91 -14.35 -9.10 -24.66
N GLU A 92 -13.78 -8.30 -23.75
CA GLU A 92 -12.38 -8.39 -23.33
C GLU A 92 -12.21 -8.88 -21.89
N GLY A 93 -13.30 -9.02 -21.12
CA GLY A 93 -13.24 -9.41 -19.71
C GLY A 93 -12.53 -10.73 -19.47
N TRP A 94 -12.64 -11.69 -20.39
CA TRP A 94 -11.93 -12.97 -20.29
C TRP A 94 -10.41 -12.80 -20.44
N ARG A 95 -9.95 -11.94 -21.37
CA ARG A 95 -8.53 -11.61 -21.56
C ARG A 95 -7.99 -10.87 -20.33
N ILE A 96 -8.76 -9.92 -19.79
CA ILE A 96 -8.42 -9.21 -18.55
C ILE A 96 -8.25 -10.20 -17.40
N MET A 97 -9.21 -11.12 -17.21
CA MET A 97 -9.17 -12.11 -16.14
C MET A 97 -7.92 -13.00 -16.22
N VAL A 98 -7.62 -13.52 -17.42
CA VAL A 98 -6.43 -14.35 -17.64
C VAL A 98 -5.15 -13.58 -17.33
N VAL A 99 -5.02 -12.35 -17.83
CA VAL A 99 -3.84 -11.51 -17.59
C VAL A 99 -3.68 -11.20 -16.10
N LEU A 100 -4.76 -10.86 -15.38
CA LEU A 100 -4.73 -10.59 -13.95
C LEU A 100 -4.27 -11.81 -13.14
N ILE A 101 -4.84 -12.99 -13.41
CA ILE A 101 -4.47 -14.21 -12.68
C ILE A 101 -3.02 -14.59 -12.97
N VAL A 102 -2.64 -14.66 -14.26
CA VAL A 102 -1.30 -15.07 -14.67
C VAL A 102 -0.25 -14.09 -14.15
N SER A 103 -0.46 -12.79 -14.30
CA SER A 103 0.48 -11.77 -13.79
C SER A 103 0.63 -11.83 -12.27
N THR A 104 -0.47 -11.99 -11.54
CA THR A 104 -0.44 -12.09 -10.07
C THR A 104 0.32 -13.33 -9.61
N VAL A 105 0.02 -14.50 -10.21
CA VAL A 105 0.73 -15.75 -9.89
C VAL A 105 2.21 -15.65 -10.23
N LEU A 106 2.56 -15.06 -11.38
CA LEU A 106 3.94 -14.86 -11.77
C LEU A 106 4.67 -13.94 -10.80
N VAL A 107 4.12 -12.77 -10.47
CA VAL A 107 4.74 -11.80 -9.55
C VAL A 107 4.93 -12.41 -8.16
N LEU A 108 3.92 -13.09 -7.62
CA LEU A 108 4.02 -13.76 -6.31
C LEU A 108 5.04 -14.90 -6.36
N GLY A 109 5.00 -15.73 -7.40
CA GLY A 109 5.93 -16.84 -7.60
C GLY A 109 7.38 -16.39 -7.73
N THR A 110 7.64 -15.38 -8.57
CA THR A 110 8.99 -14.83 -8.76
C THR A 110 9.51 -14.19 -7.47
N THR A 111 8.66 -13.43 -6.77
CA THR A 111 9.05 -12.81 -5.49
C THR A 111 9.39 -13.89 -4.45
N ALA A 112 8.56 -14.93 -4.33
CA ALA A 112 8.82 -16.04 -3.41
C ALA A 112 10.13 -16.78 -3.74
N LEU A 113 10.38 -17.08 -5.01
CA LEU A 113 11.61 -17.75 -5.45
C LEU A 113 12.86 -16.91 -5.19
N VAL A 114 12.81 -15.61 -5.51
CA VAL A 114 13.94 -14.69 -5.29
C VAL A 114 14.25 -14.59 -3.79
N VAL A 115 13.23 -14.38 -2.95
CA VAL A 115 13.40 -14.28 -1.50
C VAL A 115 13.92 -15.59 -0.91
N ASP A 116 13.37 -16.75 -1.27
CA ASP A 116 13.87 -18.05 -0.79
C ASP A 116 15.34 -18.28 -1.22
N ARG A 117 15.69 -17.88 -2.45
CA ARG A 117 17.05 -18.05 -2.94
C ARG A 117 18.04 -17.17 -2.21
N VAL A 118 17.71 -15.90 -1.98
CA VAL A 118 18.53 -14.95 -1.21
C VAL A 118 18.67 -15.45 0.24
N TYR A 119 17.59 -15.87 0.86
CA TYR A 119 17.61 -16.40 2.23
C TYR A 119 18.52 -17.64 2.35
N ARG A 120 18.43 -18.59 1.42
CA ARG A 120 19.33 -19.76 1.40
C ARG A 120 20.80 -19.37 1.17
N LEU A 121 21.06 -18.33 0.38
CA LEU A 121 22.43 -17.84 0.15
C LEU A 121 23.00 -17.23 1.43
N GLU A 122 22.22 -16.39 2.12
CA GLU A 122 22.61 -15.78 3.39
C GLU A 122 22.93 -16.86 4.44
N LEU A 123 22.10 -17.90 4.56
CA LEU A 123 22.36 -19.04 5.46
C LEU A 123 23.64 -19.80 5.10
N LYS A 124 23.96 -19.97 3.81
CA LYS A 124 25.20 -20.62 3.38
C LYS A 124 26.43 -19.75 3.69
N LEU A 125 26.32 -18.44 3.52
CA LEU A 125 27.39 -17.48 3.82
C LEU A 125 27.66 -17.40 5.34
N ALA A 126 26.61 -17.34 6.17
CA ALA A 126 26.73 -17.34 7.63
C ALA A 126 27.39 -18.62 8.16
N ARG A 127 27.12 -19.79 7.55
CA ARG A 127 27.78 -21.07 7.90
C ARG A 127 29.26 -21.12 7.50
N ARG A 128 29.67 -20.44 6.42
CA ARG A 128 31.10 -20.33 6.04
C ARG A 128 31.88 -19.40 6.97
N SER A 129 31.26 -18.31 7.42
CA SER A 129 31.91 -17.36 8.34
C SER A 129 32.22 -17.95 9.72
N ARG A 130 31.42 -18.92 10.21
CA ARG A 130 31.69 -19.63 11.49
C ARG A 130 32.73 -20.74 11.39
N ARG A 131 33.21 -21.09 10.18
CA ARG A 131 34.24 -22.14 10.00
C ARG A 131 35.68 -21.62 10.08
N HIS A 132 35.85 -20.30 10.13
CA HIS A 132 37.15 -19.62 10.18
C HIS A 132 37.41 -18.90 11.52
N VAL A 133 36.63 -19.22 12.55
CA VAL A 133 36.87 -18.88 13.96
C VAL A 133 36.85 -20.19 14.74
#